data_AF-A0A9E5NG56-F1
#
_entry.id   AF-A0A9E5NG56-F1
#
_cell.length_a   1.000
_cell.length_b   1.000
_cell.length_c   1.000
_cell.angle_alpha   90.00
_cell.angle_beta   90.00
_cell.angle_gamma   90.00
#
_symmetry.space_group_name_H-M   'P 1'
#
loop_
_entity.id
_entity.type
_entity.pdbx_description
1 polymer ?
#
loop_
_entity_poly.entity_id
_entity_poly.type
_entity_poly.pdbx_seq_one_letter_code
_entity_poly.pdbx_strand_id
1 'polypeptide(L)'
;METLRFLLVTTFYPPYHIGGDAIHVRYLAEALAARGHEVHVEFAPEAYRLKQGGTIPSSDTDKEPIHLHPISSRWGRMQPVAAYLLGQSRSVARHHSRLLKEVKP
;
A
#
# COMPACT_ATOMS: atom_id res chain seq x y z
N MET A 1 9.26 -25.59 2.10
CA MET A 1 8.13 -24.81 1.55
C MET A 1 8.70 -23.98 0.42
N GLU A 2 8.05 -23.92 -0.74
CA GLU A 2 8.51 -23.05 -1.82
C GLU A 2 8.32 -21.58 -1.45
N THR A 3 9.29 -20.73 -1.80
CA THR A 3 9.17 -19.28 -1.64
C THR A 3 8.21 -18.75 -2.71
N LEU A 4 7.23 -17.96 -2.26
CA LEU A 4 6.20 -17.34 -3.09
C LEU A 4 6.35 -15.83 -2.99
N ARG A 5 5.80 -15.12 -3.99
CA ARG A 5 5.71 -13.67 -4.02
C ARG A 5 4.27 -13.24 -3.82
N PHE A 6 4.04 -12.29 -2.92
CA PHE A 6 2.72 -11.73 -2.65
C PHE A 6 2.71 -10.24 -2.93
N LEU A 7 1.68 -9.76 -3.63
CA LEU A 7 1.36 -8.35 -3.71
C LEU A 7 0.03 -8.09 -3.00
N LEU A 8 0.10 -7.52 -1.81
CA LEU A 8 -1.07 -7.09 -1.05
C LEU A 8 -1.44 -5.67 -1.46
N VAL A 9 -2.68 -5.44 -1.85
CA VAL A 9 -3.19 -4.14 -2.26
C VAL A 9 -4.18 -3.65 -1.22
N THR A 10 -3.92 -2.49 -0.63
CA THR A 10 -4.77 -1.90 0.42
C THR A 10 -4.90 -0.39 0.23
N THR A 11 -5.96 0.23 0.73
CA THR A 11 -6.04 1.69 0.74
C THR A 11 -5.10 2.27 1.80
N PHE A 12 -5.04 1.62 2.95
CA PHE A 12 -4.35 2.08 4.16
C PHE A 12 -3.32 1.05 4.60
N TYR A 13 -2.14 1.53 4.99
CA TYR A 13 -1.08 0.69 5.56
C TYR A 13 -0.28 1.51 6.58
N PRO A 14 0.10 0.95 7.74
CA PRO A 14 0.86 1.69 8.74
C PRO A 14 2.15 2.32 8.16
N PRO A 15 2.50 3.56 8.55
CA PRO A 15 1.79 4.41 9.52
C PRO A 15 0.53 5.11 8.95
N TYR A 16 0.30 5.08 7.64
CA TYR A 16 -0.78 5.75 6.90
C TYR A 16 -2.11 5.00 6.98
N HIS A 17 -2.68 4.86 8.18
CA HIS A 17 -3.86 4.03 8.37
C HIS A 17 -4.93 4.60 9.29
N ILE A 18 -6.15 4.08 9.09
CA ILE A 18 -7.33 4.45 9.85
C ILE A 18 -8.13 3.19 10.15
N GLY A 19 -8.07 2.73 11.40
CA GLY A 19 -8.78 1.52 11.84
C GLY A 19 -7.94 0.24 11.75
N GLY A 20 -8.59 -0.90 11.97
CA GLY A 20 -7.93 -2.21 12.14
C GLY A 20 -7.69 -3.00 10.85
N ASP A 21 -8.31 -2.62 9.73
CA ASP A 21 -8.14 -3.27 8.42
C ASP A 21 -6.69 -3.18 7.92
N ALA A 22 -6.08 -2.00 8.03
CA ALA A 22 -4.68 -1.79 7.68
C ALA A 22 -3.71 -2.56 8.59
N ILE A 23 -4.05 -2.69 9.87
CA ILE A 23 -3.28 -3.47 10.84
C ILE A 23 -3.35 -4.95 10.50
N HIS A 24 -4.51 -5.45 10.09
CA HIS A 24 -4.65 -6.83 9.61
C HIS A 24 -3.73 -7.11 8.42
N VAL A 25 -3.66 -6.21 7.43
CA VAL A 25 -2.75 -6.36 6.28
C VAL A 25 -1.29 -6.40 6.74
N ARG A 26 -0.90 -5.57 7.72
CA ARG A 26 0.45 -5.60 8.30
C ARG A 26 0.77 -6.96 8.92
N TYR A 27 -0.09 -7.46 9.80
CA TYR A 27 0.13 -8.76 10.45
C TYR A 27 0.14 -9.93 9.46
N LEU A 28 -0.69 -9.88 8.41
CA LEU A 28 -0.64 -10.87 7.34
C LEU A 28 0.69 -10.82 6.59
N ALA A 29 1.16 -9.62 6.22
CA ALA A 29 2.42 -9.43 5.53
C ALA A 29 3.61 -9.92 6.37
N GLU A 30 3.66 -9.56 7.65
CA GLU A 30 4.67 -10.01 8.61
C GLU A 30 4.65 -11.55 8.74
N ALA A 31 3.47 -12.16 8.85
CA ALA A 31 3.32 -13.61 8.99
C ALA A 31 3.73 -14.40 7.74
N LEU A 32 3.52 -13.83 6.54
CA LEU A 32 3.98 -14.39 5.28
C LEU A 32 5.50 -14.25 5.13
N ALA A 33 6.04 -13.08 5.43
CA ALA A 33 7.48 -12.84 5.35
C ALA A 33 8.27 -13.68 6.37
N ALA A 34 7.74 -13.86 7.59
CA ALA A 34 8.30 -14.75 8.60
C ALA A 34 8.35 -16.22 8.17
N ARG A 35 7.53 -16.63 7.18
CA ARG A 35 7.55 -17.96 6.56
C ARG A 35 8.53 -18.07 5.38
N GLY A 36 9.28 -17.01 5.08
CA GLY A 36 10.24 -16.96 3.99
C GLY A 36 9.64 -16.61 2.63
N HIS A 37 8.45 -16.00 2.60
CA HIS A 37 7.86 -15.44 1.39
C HIS A 37 8.34 -14.01 1.15
N GLU A 38 8.38 -13.62 -0.13
CA GLU A 38 8.61 -12.23 -0.52
C GLU A 38 7.26 -11.51 -0.54
N VAL A 39 7.14 -10.41 0.19
CA VAL A 39 5.87 -9.71 0.37
C VAL A 39 6.00 -8.25 -0.02
N HIS A 40 5.10 -7.80 -0.88
CA HIS A 40 4.97 -6.44 -1.36
C HIS A 40 3.63 -5.88 -0.90
N VAL A 41 3.60 -4.62 -0.49
CA VAL A 41 2.36 -3.93 -0.10
C VAL A 41 2.21 -2.63 -0.89
N GLU A 42 1.17 -2.55 -1.71
CA GLU A 42 0.75 -1.33 -2.40
C GLU A 42 -0.31 -0.59 -1.57
N PHE A 43 -0.11 0.72 -1.34
CA PHE A 43 -1.04 1.53 -0.54
C PHE A 43 -1.10 3.00 -0.96
N ALA A 44 -2.11 3.74 -0.49
CA ALA A 44 -2.40 5.11 -0.93
C ALA A 44 -2.22 6.16 0.20
N PRO A 45 -1.01 6.75 0.37
CA PRO A 45 -0.78 7.81 1.37
C PRO A 45 -1.70 9.02 1.22
N GLU A 46 -2.05 9.40 -0.01
CA GLU A 46 -2.95 10.54 -0.27
C GLU A 46 -4.38 10.30 0.23
N ALA A 47 -4.83 9.04 0.27
CA ALA A 47 -6.15 8.69 0.83
C ALA A 47 -6.17 8.94 2.34
N TYR A 48 -5.08 8.60 3.03
CA TYR A 48 -4.91 8.92 4.45
C TYR A 48 -4.89 10.44 4.67
N ARG A 49 -4.08 11.19 3.91
CA ARG A 49 -3.99 12.65 4.02
C ARG A 49 -5.30 13.37 3.70
N LEU A 50 -6.11 12.83 2.79
CA LEU A 50 -7.44 13.36 2.48
C LEU A 50 -8.37 13.19 3.68
N LYS A 51 -8.34 12.04 4.35
CA LYS A 51 -9.27 11.70 5.44
C LYS A 51 -8.86 12.28 6.80
N GLN A 52 -7.57 12.29 7.16
CA GLN A 52 -7.07 12.76 8.46
C GLN A 52 -6.61 14.23 8.47
N GLY A 53 -6.45 14.88 7.31
CA GLY A 53 -6.11 16.30 7.23
C GLY A 53 -4.71 16.70 7.73
N GLY A 54 -3.86 15.77 8.19
CA GLY A 54 -2.64 16.07 8.94
C GLY A 54 -1.37 15.30 8.54
N THR A 55 -0.32 15.60 9.30
CA THR A 55 1.09 15.20 9.13
C THR A 55 1.28 13.69 9.04
N ILE A 56 2.21 13.28 8.19
CA ILE A 56 2.64 11.89 8.03
C ILE A 56 3.35 11.47 9.31
N PRO A 57 2.92 10.41 10.01
CA PRO A 57 3.69 9.87 11.12
C PRO A 57 5.03 9.34 10.57
N SER A 58 6.14 9.57 11.29
CA SER A 58 7.44 9.01 10.91
C SER A 58 7.30 7.52 10.64
N SER A 59 7.69 7.10 9.44
CA SER A 59 7.70 5.70 9.06
C SER A 59 8.93 5.05 9.68
N ASP A 60 8.74 4.20 10.68
CA ASP A 60 9.72 3.18 11.06
C ASP A 60 9.86 2.21 9.88
N THR A 61 10.66 2.60 8.89
CA THR A 61 10.83 1.84 7.63
C THR A 61 11.94 0.81 7.75
N ASP A 62 12.67 0.82 8.85
CA ASP A 62 14.05 0.30 8.85
C ASP A 62 14.20 -1.18 9.18
N LYS A 63 13.12 -1.95 9.41
CA LYS A 63 13.29 -3.33 9.96
C LYS A 63 12.35 -4.42 9.47
N GLU A 64 11.43 -4.16 8.54
CA GLU A 64 10.50 -5.21 8.09
C GLU A 64 10.97 -5.87 6.79
N PRO A 65 10.90 -7.22 6.67
CA PRO A 65 11.18 -7.97 5.44
C PRO A 65 10.13 -7.77 4.33
N ILE A 66 9.45 -6.61 4.31
CA ILE A 66 8.27 -6.30 3.48
C ILE A 66 8.59 -5.11 2.57
N HIS A 67 8.32 -5.25 1.27
CA HIS A 67 8.54 -4.21 0.29
C HIS A 67 7.33 -3.27 0.18
N LEU A 68 7.49 -2.01 0.55
CA LEU A 68 6.42 -1.02 0.58
C LEU A 68 6.37 -0.19 -0.72
N HIS A 69 5.18 -0.13 -1.34
CA HIS A 69 4.92 0.56 -2.61
C HIS A 69 3.85 1.66 -2.41
N PRO A 70 4.23 2.84 -1.93
CA PRO A 70 3.31 3.96 -1.82
C PRO A 70 2.93 4.47 -3.22
N ILE A 71 1.62 4.52 -3.50
CA ILE A 71 1.08 5.16 -4.69
C ILE A 71 1.29 6.67 -4.55
N SER A 72 2.38 7.17 -5.12
CA SER A 72 2.64 8.60 -5.21
C SER A 72 1.83 9.24 -6.35
N SER A 73 1.29 10.43 -6.10
CA SER A 73 0.53 11.19 -7.09
C SER A 73 1.00 12.63 -7.16
N ARG A 74 1.31 13.09 -8.37
CA ARG A 74 1.57 14.51 -8.66
C ARG A 74 0.33 15.40 -8.43
N TRP A 75 -0.86 14.79 -8.35
CA TRP A 75 -2.13 15.47 -8.15
C TRP A 75 -2.66 15.37 -6.71
N GLY A 76 -1.87 14.83 -5.79
CA GLY A 76 -2.19 14.73 -4.36
C GLY A 76 -3.59 14.16 -4.10
N ARG A 77 -4.37 14.87 -3.29
CA ARG A 77 -5.74 14.53 -2.86
C ARG A 77 -6.77 14.34 -4.01
N MET A 78 -6.54 14.87 -5.21
CA MET A 78 -7.49 14.69 -6.32
C MET A 78 -7.57 13.23 -6.79
N GLN A 79 -6.47 12.48 -6.65
CA GLN A 79 -6.41 11.08 -7.06
C GLN A 79 -7.39 10.20 -6.26
N PRO A 80 -7.37 10.18 -4.91
CA PRO A 80 -8.33 9.39 -4.13
C PRO A 80 -9.78 9.86 -4.29
N VAL A 81 -10.02 11.17 -4.50
CA VAL A 81 -11.37 11.67 -4.80
C VAL A 81 -11.90 11.10 -6.12
N ALA A 82 -11.10 11.14 -7.18
CA ALA A 82 -11.49 10.56 -8.46
C ALA A 82 -11.75 9.05 -8.36
N ALA A 83 -10.90 8.32 -7.62
CA ALA A 83 -11.11 6.89 -7.38
C ALA A 83 -12.44 6.61 -6.66
N TYR A 84 -12.78 7.41 -5.66
CA TYR A 84 -14.03 7.27 -4.90
C TYR A 84 -15.27 7.60 -5.73
N LEU A 85 -15.25 8.72 -6.46
CA LEU A 85 -16.42 9.20 -7.21
C LEU A 85 -16.65 8.44 -8.53
N LEU A 86 -15.59 8.07 -9.23
CA LEU A 86 -15.68 7.44 -10.56
C LEU A 86 -15.48 5.92 -10.50
N GLY A 87 -15.17 5.36 -9.33
CA GLY A 87 -14.74 3.97 -9.18
C GLY A 87 -13.42 3.64 -9.88
N GLN A 88 -12.73 4.64 -10.44
CA GLN A 88 -11.54 4.45 -11.26
C GLN A 88 -10.57 5.62 -11.10
N SER A 89 -9.27 5.30 -11.10
CA SER A 89 -8.22 6.29 -11.21
C SER A 89 -7.12 5.79 -12.14
N ARG A 90 -6.95 6.46 -13.29
CA ARG A 90 -5.92 6.11 -14.29
C ARG A 90 -4.51 6.16 -13.71
N SER A 91 -4.27 6.98 -12.69
CA SER A 91 -2.96 7.04 -12.02
C SER A 91 -2.73 5.78 -11.18
N VAL A 92 -3.74 5.37 -10.39
CA VAL A 92 -3.69 4.13 -9.59
C VAL A 92 -3.53 2.92 -10.50
N ALA A 93 -4.37 2.80 -11.54
CA ALA A 93 -4.32 1.68 -12.47
C ALA A 93 -2.96 1.54 -13.18
N ARG A 94 -2.34 2.66 -13.55
CA ARG A 94 -1.00 2.66 -14.15
C ARG A 94 0.10 2.26 -13.16
N HIS A 95 0.03 2.73 -11.92
CA HIS A 95 0.98 2.35 -10.87
C HIS A 95 0.88 0.85 -10.59
N HIS A 96 -0.33 0.35 -10.34
CA HIS A 96 -0.60 -1.07 -10.11
C HIS A 96 -0.13 -1.95 -11.28
N SER A 97 -0.46 -1.58 -12.52
CA SER A 97 -0.03 -2.32 -13.72
C SER A 97 1.49 -2.36 -13.91
N ARG A 98 2.19 -1.30 -13.49
CA ARG A 98 3.66 -1.28 -13.50
C ARG A 98 4.21 -2.23 -12.44
N LEU A 99 3.68 -2.15 -11.23
CA LEU A 99 4.12 -2.96 -10.10
C LEU A 99 3.93 -4.46 -10.37
N LEU A 100 2.80 -4.86 -10.97
CA LEU A 100 2.57 -6.25 -11.38
C LEU A 100 3.64 -6.77 -12.36
N LYS A 101 4.12 -5.93 -13.29
CA LYS A 101 5.16 -6.32 -14.25
C LYS A 101 6.53 -6.45 -13.60
N GLU A 102 6.79 -5.66 -12.56
CA GLU A 102 8.06 -5.64 -11.82
C GLU A 102 8.13 -6.82 -10.84
N VAL A 103 7.12 -6.97 -9.98
CA VAL A 103 7.10 -7.98 -8.90
C VAL A 103 6.82 -9.38 -9.46
N LYS A 104 5.89 -9.50 -10.43
CA LYS A 104 5.38 -10.77 -10.95
C LYS A 104 5.01 -11.75 -9.81
N PRO A 105 4.08 -11.34 -8.93
CA PRO A 105 3.63 -12.16 -7.81
C PRO A 105 2.90 -13.42 -8.30
#